data_AF-X1PH56-F1
#
_entry.id   AF-X1PH56-F1
#
_cell.length_a   1.000
_cell.length_b   1.000
_cell.length_c   1.000
_cell.angle_alpha   90.00
_cell.angle_beta   90.00
_cell.angle_gamma   90.00
#
_symmetry.space_group_name_H-M   'P 1'
#
loop_
_entity.id
_entity.type
_entity.pdbx_description
1 polymer ?
#
loop_
_entity_poly.entity_id
_entity_poly.type
_entity_poly.pdbx_seq_one_letter_code
_entity_poly.pdbx_strand_id
1 'polypeptide(L)'
;MKIVEDIISTIEKSARDILVKEVRIGPFWTGVWSKYGGLASTTFTHEPEMPPPIREAGNLTGKSILELCDYANSDCLLQASVGMAAINSALEVDLNKCQNINAAEILYEKGKNKKVVIVGHFPFVNKLRKLTKVLWVVERKPQSGDIPASEAKRVIPQADVIAITGTALINGTMEELLDLCPKKSLVMVLGATTPLSSVWFDYGVDLVSGTRVTDPELVLRLISEGVVFKQIHGRGVKLLTIQKENY
;
A
#
# COMPACT_ATOMS: atom_id res chain seq x y z
N MET A 1 1.70 14.67 -3.23
CA MET A 1 2.85 13.78 -3.55
C MET A 1 2.67 13.38 -5.00
N LYS A 2 3.65 13.61 -5.88
CA LYS A 2 3.40 13.57 -7.33
C LYS A 2 2.89 12.21 -7.79
N ILE A 3 3.45 11.12 -7.28
CA ILE A 3 2.99 9.77 -7.65
C ILE A 3 1.53 9.51 -7.28
N VAL A 4 1.05 10.05 -6.16
CA VAL A 4 -0.36 9.93 -5.73
C VAL A 4 -1.25 10.72 -6.68
N GLU A 5 -0.86 11.94 -7.04
CA GLU A 5 -1.58 12.80 -7.99
C GLU A 5 -1.66 12.16 -9.38
N ASP A 6 -0.55 11.60 -9.87
CA ASP A 6 -0.50 10.90 -11.16
C ASP A 6 -1.38 9.65 -11.14
N ILE A 7 -1.41 8.89 -10.03
CA ILE A 7 -2.35 7.76 -9.88
C ILE A 7 -3.81 8.24 -9.87
N ILE A 8 -4.16 9.28 -9.10
CA ILE A 8 -5.52 9.86 -9.07
C ILE A 8 -5.94 10.32 -10.47
N SER A 9 -5.00 10.86 -11.26
CA SER A 9 -5.27 11.31 -12.63
C SER A 9 -5.71 10.19 -13.57
N THR A 10 -5.38 8.93 -13.26
CA THR A 10 -5.80 7.74 -14.04
C THR A 10 -7.20 7.26 -13.70
N ILE A 11 -7.81 7.73 -12.61
CA ILE A 11 -9.18 7.36 -12.23
C ILE A 11 -10.14 7.87 -13.31
N GLU A 12 -10.98 6.98 -13.83
CA GLU A 12 -11.98 7.29 -14.86
C GLU A 12 -12.84 8.48 -14.45
N LYS A 13 -13.09 9.41 -15.37
CA LYS A 13 -13.90 10.61 -15.10
C LYS A 13 -15.29 10.25 -14.55
N SER A 14 -15.92 9.22 -15.11
CA SER A 14 -17.22 8.70 -14.64
C SER A 14 -17.20 8.15 -13.22
N ALA A 15 -16.04 7.72 -12.72
CA ALA A 15 -15.90 7.25 -11.35
C ALA A 15 -15.70 8.40 -10.37
N ARG A 16 -15.11 9.54 -10.76
CA ARG A 16 -14.68 10.61 -9.83
C ARG A 16 -15.82 11.24 -9.01
N ASP A 17 -16.99 11.38 -9.62
CA ASP A 17 -18.14 12.04 -8.99
C ASP A 17 -19.10 11.07 -8.31
N ILE A 18 -18.81 9.76 -8.30
CA ILE A 18 -19.65 8.79 -7.59
C ILE A 18 -19.55 9.05 -6.09
N LEU A 19 -20.69 8.98 -5.40
CA LEU A 19 -20.71 9.04 -3.96
C LEU A 19 -20.10 7.78 -3.35
N VAL A 20 -19.42 7.96 -2.24
CA VAL A 20 -18.88 6.85 -1.46
C VAL A 20 -20.00 6.14 -0.73
N LYS A 21 -20.09 4.82 -0.94
CA LYS A 21 -21.14 3.98 -0.37
C LYS A 21 -20.93 3.76 1.11
N GLU A 22 -19.68 3.48 1.49
CA GLU A 22 -19.34 3.19 2.87
C GLU A 22 -17.86 3.42 3.16
N VAL A 23 -17.57 3.86 4.39
CA VAL A 23 -16.21 3.98 4.94
C VAL A 23 -16.19 3.30 6.30
N ARG A 24 -15.22 2.42 6.52
CA ARG A 24 -14.95 1.82 7.84
C ARG A 24 -13.49 2.05 8.21
N ILE A 25 -13.28 2.57 9.40
CA ILE A 25 -11.96 2.78 9.98
C ILE A 25 -11.82 1.84 11.17
N GLY A 26 -11.16 0.71 10.96
CA GLY A 26 -10.79 -0.23 12.02
C GLY A 26 -9.37 0.02 12.52
N PRO A 27 -8.94 -0.67 13.60
CA PRO A 27 -7.63 -0.44 14.22
C PRO A 27 -6.44 -0.80 13.32
N PHE A 28 -6.63 -1.73 12.37
CA PHE A 28 -5.57 -2.20 11.46
C PHE A 28 -5.80 -1.81 10.01
N TRP A 29 -7.07 -1.66 9.60
CA TRP A 29 -7.47 -1.43 8.22
C TRP A 29 -8.49 -0.31 8.11
N THR A 30 -8.29 0.52 7.10
CA THR A 30 -9.28 1.46 6.60
C THR A 30 -9.82 0.91 5.29
N GLY A 31 -11.13 0.83 5.19
CA GLY A 31 -11.84 0.35 4.00
C GLY A 31 -12.77 1.42 3.45
N VAL A 32 -12.79 1.56 2.13
CA VAL A 32 -13.70 2.45 1.40
C VAL A 32 -14.39 1.64 0.31
N TRP A 33 -15.69 1.83 0.13
CA TRP A 33 -16.44 1.25 -0.97
C TRP A 33 -17.04 2.37 -1.84
N SER A 34 -16.63 2.38 -3.12
CA SER A 34 -17.17 3.25 -4.16
C SER A 34 -17.61 2.42 -5.38
N LYS A 35 -16.92 2.52 -6.53
CA LYS A 35 -17.09 1.64 -7.70
C LYS A 35 -16.67 0.22 -7.32
N TYR A 36 -15.52 0.11 -6.67
CA TYR A 36 -14.98 -1.13 -6.10
C TYR A 36 -14.73 -0.95 -4.59
N GLY A 37 -14.25 -2.00 -3.92
CA GLY A 37 -13.72 -1.85 -2.57
C GLY A 37 -12.23 -1.53 -2.60
N GLY A 38 -11.77 -0.74 -1.65
CA GLY A 38 -10.37 -0.39 -1.45
C GLY A 38 -9.96 -0.56 0.01
N LEU A 39 -8.68 -0.82 0.22
CA LEU A 39 -8.08 -1.05 1.52
C LEU A 39 -6.82 -0.22 1.68
N ALA A 40 -6.55 0.18 2.90
CA ALA A 40 -5.26 0.73 3.33
C ALA A 40 -5.01 0.38 4.80
N SER A 41 -3.76 0.29 5.21
CA SER A 41 -3.43 0.17 6.64
C SER A 41 -3.90 1.41 7.39
N THR A 42 -4.59 1.23 8.50
CA THR A 42 -4.94 2.35 9.38
C THR A 42 -3.70 2.83 10.11
N THR A 43 -3.27 4.05 9.82
CA THR A 43 -2.19 4.71 10.54
C THR A 43 -2.71 6.00 11.13
N PHE A 44 -2.47 6.23 12.42
CA PHE A 44 -2.89 7.47 13.07
C PHE A 44 -1.94 7.80 14.23
N THR A 45 -1.88 9.09 14.53
CA THR A 45 -1.40 9.63 15.79
C THR A 45 -2.52 10.53 16.29
N HIS A 46 -3.00 10.31 17.51
CA HIS A 46 -3.99 11.19 18.11
C HIS A 46 -3.66 11.45 19.58
N GLU A 47 -3.63 12.72 19.96
CA GLU A 47 -3.38 13.23 21.30
C GLU A 47 -4.54 14.19 21.63
N PRO A 48 -4.93 14.33 22.90
CA PRO A 48 -6.15 15.06 23.29
C PRO A 48 -6.23 16.51 22.77
N GLU A 49 -5.09 17.17 22.60
CA GLU A 49 -4.99 18.57 22.17
C GLU A 49 -5.04 18.73 20.64
N MET A 50 -4.88 17.63 19.89
CA MET A 50 -4.91 17.66 18.44
C MET A 50 -6.35 17.75 17.91
N PRO A 51 -6.56 18.40 16.76
CA PRO A 51 -7.87 18.43 16.13
C PRO A 51 -8.36 17.01 15.78
N PRO A 52 -9.68 16.82 15.62
CA PRO A 52 -10.22 15.56 15.16
C PRO A 52 -9.54 15.14 13.84
N PRO A 53 -8.98 13.92 13.76
CA PRO A 53 -8.23 13.50 12.58
C PRO A 53 -9.13 13.41 11.34
N ILE A 54 -10.40 13.00 11.52
CA ILE A 54 -11.42 13.07 10.48
C ILE A 54 -12.47 14.10 10.92
N ARG A 55 -12.37 15.33 10.42
CA ARG A 55 -13.28 16.43 10.79
C ARG A 55 -14.74 16.16 10.42
N GLU A 56 -14.95 15.48 9.30
CA GLU A 56 -16.28 15.17 8.74
C GLU A 56 -16.72 13.74 9.07
N ALA A 57 -16.29 13.20 10.20
CA ALA A 57 -16.71 11.88 10.66
C ALA A 57 -18.24 11.81 10.75
N GLY A 58 -18.83 10.74 10.21
CA GLY A 58 -20.28 10.60 10.06
C GLY A 58 -20.85 11.14 8.74
N ASN A 59 -20.08 11.91 7.97
CA ASN A 59 -20.55 12.52 6.70
C ASN A 59 -19.73 12.10 5.47
N LEU A 60 -18.75 11.20 5.62
CA LEU A 60 -17.88 10.80 4.51
C LEU A 60 -18.62 10.14 3.33
N THR A 61 -19.75 9.48 3.56
CA THR A 61 -20.58 8.89 2.49
C THR A 61 -21.31 9.94 1.65
N GLY A 62 -21.40 11.18 2.14
CA GLY A 62 -21.92 12.32 1.38
C GLY A 62 -20.91 12.93 0.41
N LYS A 63 -19.65 12.46 0.41
CA LYS A 63 -18.58 12.97 -0.46
C LYS A 63 -18.48 12.17 -1.75
N SER A 64 -18.03 12.86 -2.80
CA SER A 64 -17.52 12.21 -4.00
C SER A 64 -16.27 11.39 -3.70
N ILE A 65 -16.01 10.37 -4.51
CA ILE A 65 -14.80 9.58 -4.34
C ILE A 65 -13.53 10.41 -4.59
N LEU A 66 -13.57 11.41 -5.48
CA LEU A 66 -12.43 12.28 -5.74
C LEU A 66 -12.06 13.11 -4.49
N GLU A 67 -13.03 13.70 -3.81
CA GLU A 67 -12.79 14.42 -2.55
C GLU A 67 -12.12 13.53 -1.49
N LEU A 68 -12.52 12.25 -1.42
CA LEU A 68 -11.89 11.29 -0.52
C LEU A 68 -10.51 10.85 -1.00
N CYS A 69 -10.27 10.73 -2.31
CA CYS A 69 -8.93 10.46 -2.84
C CYS A 69 -7.95 11.57 -2.48
N ASP A 70 -8.38 12.84 -2.50
CA ASP A 70 -7.55 13.99 -2.15
C ASP A 70 -7.04 13.94 -0.70
N TYR A 71 -7.70 13.19 0.20
CA TYR A 71 -7.21 12.98 1.56
C TYR A 71 -5.85 12.27 1.60
N ALA A 72 -5.46 11.56 0.52
CA ALA A 72 -4.14 10.93 0.40
C ALA A 72 -2.99 11.96 0.42
N ASN A 73 -3.28 13.23 0.14
CA ASN A 73 -2.32 14.33 0.22
C ASN A 73 -2.31 15.05 1.58
N SER A 74 -3.11 14.60 2.56
CA SER A 74 -3.14 15.20 3.89
C SER A 74 -1.92 14.80 4.73
N ASP A 75 -1.40 15.74 5.53
CA ASP A 75 -0.40 15.46 6.56
C ASP A 75 -0.96 14.63 7.74
N CYS A 76 -2.29 14.53 7.86
CA CYS A 76 -2.92 13.66 8.84
C CYS A 76 -2.89 12.20 8.36
N LEU A 77 -2.11 11.35 9.03
CA LEU A 77 -1.94 9.94 8.67
C LEU A 77 -3.27 9.17 8.53
N LEU A 78 -4.28 9.52 9.35
CA LEU A 78 -5.59 8.85 9.27
C LEU A 78 -6.38 9.29 8.04
N GLN A 79 -6.33 10.58 7.69
CA GLN A 79 -6.88 11.07 6.42
C GLN A 79 -6.16 10.42 5.24
N ALA A 80 -4.82 10.39 5.26
CA ALA A 80 -4.05 9.74 4.21
C ALA A 80 -4.38 8.24 4.09
N SER A 81 -4.63 7.55 5.20
CA SER A 81 -5.12 6.16 5.19
C SER A 81 -6.49 6.03 4.49
N VAL A 82 -7.44 6.93 4.79
CA VAL A 82 -8.74 6.99 4.12
C VAL A 82 -8.57 7.27 2.62
N GLY A 83 -7.71 8.23 2.26
CA GLY A 83 -7.48 8.59 0.87
C GLY A 83 -6.85 7.48 0.04
N MET A 84 -5.89 6.75 0.62
CA MET A 84 -5.33 5.58 -0.06
C MET A 84 -6.37 4.46 -0.25
N ALA A 85 -7.22 4.22 0.74
CA ALA A 85 -8.33 3.27 0.59
C ALA A 85 -9.34 3.75 -0.47
N ALA A 86 -9.60 5.05 -0.54
CA ALA A 86 -10.47 5.66 -1.55
C ALA A 86 -9.90 5.46 -2.98
N ILE A 87 -8.62 5.77 -3.19
CA ILE A 87 -7.91 5.53 -4.45
C ILE A 87 -8.04 4.05 -4.87
N ASN A 88 -7.76 3.13 -3.95
CA ASN A 88 -7.85 1.69 -4.21
C ASN A 88 -9.29 1.22 -4.54
N SER A 89 -10.30 1.93 -4.03
CA SER A 89 -11.70 1.66 -4.30
C SER A 89 -12.17 2.21 -5.67
N ALA A 90 -11.50 3.25 -6.16
CA ALA A 90 -11.85 3.94 -7.40
C ALA A 90 -11.17 3.34 -8.64
N LEU A 91 -9.98 2.77 -8.46
CA LEU A 91 -9.17 2.26 -9.57
C LEU A 91 -9.79 1.05 -10.25
N GLU A 92 -9.90 1.16 -11.57
CA GLU A 92 -10.10 0.03 -12.46
C GLU A 92 -8.80 -0.74 -12.58
N VAL A 93 -8.87 -2.06 -12.42
CA VAL A 93 -7.71 -2.95 -12.52
C VAL A 93 -7.98 -3.94 -13.64
N ASP A 94 -7.18 -3.89 -14.69
CA ASP A 94 -7.22 -4.91 -15.75
C ASP A 94 -6.68 -6.24 -15.20
N LEU A 95 -7.61 -7.12 -14.86
CA LEU A 95 -7.30 -8.41 -14.27
C LEU A 95 -6.53 -9.33 -15.24
N ASN A 96 -6.57 -9.08 -16.55
CA ASN A 96 -5.81 -9.88 -17.53
C ASN A 96 -4.31 -9.57 -17.49
N LYS A 97 -3.93 -8.37 -17.04
CA LYS A 97 -2.53 -7.98 -16.83
C LYS A 97 -2.04 -8.30 -15.42
N CYS A 98 -2.92 -8.79 -14.56
CA CYS A 98 -2.60 -9.18 -13.20
C CYS A 98 -2.26 -10.67 -13.10
N GLN A 99 -1.27 -10.98 -12.28
CA GLN A 99 -0.95 -12.34 -11.88
C GLN A 99 -1.44 -12.58 -10.45
N ASN A 100 -2.09 -13.71 -10.21
CA ASN A 100 -2.50 -14.14 -8.86
C ASN A 100 -1.32 -14.80 -8.14
N ILE A 101 -0.26 -14.01 -7.93
CA ILE A 101 1.00 -14.44 -7.29
C ILE A 101 1.23 -13.60 -6.05
N ASN A 102 1.61 -14.27 -4.97
CA ASN A 102 1.97 -13.64 -3.71
C ASN A 102 3.37 -12.99 -3.82
N ALA A 103 3.47 -11.72 -3.43
CA ALA A 103 4.73 -10.97 -3.37
C ALA A 103 5.86 -11.73 -2.66
N ALA A 104 5.53 -12.48 -1.59
CA ALA A 104 6.51 -13.26 -0.84
C ALA A 104 7.20 -14.32 -1.71
N GLU A 105 6.46 -15.01 -2.58
CA GLU A 105 7.02 -16.05 -3.44
C GLU A 105 7.97 -15.46 -4.49
N ILE A 106 7.61 -14.31 -5.06
CA ILE A 106 8.50 -13.58 -5.96
C ILE A 106 9.77 -13.14 -5.24
N LEU A 107 9.65 -12.60 -4.02
CA LEU A 107 10.81 -12.17 -3.22
C LEU A 107 11.71 -13.34 -2.82
N TYR A 108 11.14 -14.53 -2.53
CA TYR A 108 11.92 -15.73 -2.27
C TYR A 108 12.74 -16.17 -3.49
N GLU A 109 12.14 -16.14 -4.68
CA GLU A 109 12.83 -16.48 -5.93
C GLU A 109 13.89 -15.43 -6.27
N LYS A 110 13.49 -14.17 -6.40
CA LYS A 110 14.35 -13.09 -6.88
C LYS A 110 15.42 -12.68 -5.88
N GLY A 111 15.15 -12.85 -4.59
CA GLY A 111 16.07 -12.52 -3.48
C GLY A 111 17.09 -13.62 -3.16
N LYS A 112 16.95 -14.83 -3.70
CA LYS A 112 17.84 -15.96 -3.38
C LYS A 112 19.31 -15.61 -3.65
N ASN A 113 20.17 -15.78 -2.64
CA ASN A 113 21.60 -15.45 -2.66
C ASN A 113 21.94 -13.98 -3.01
N LYS A 114 20.98 -13.06 -2.90
CA LYS A 114 21.16 -11.62 -3.19
C LYS A 114 21.15 -10.77 -1.92
N LYS A 115 21.56 -9.51 -2.07
CA LYS A 115 21.35 -8.45 -1.07
C LYS A 115 19.94 -7.90 -1.22
N VAL A 116 19.14 -8.01 -0.17
CA VAL A 116 17.74 -7.60 -0.18
C VAL A 116 17.47 -6.56 0.88
N VAL A 117 16.72 -5.52 0.52
CA VAL A 117 16.15 -4.55 1.46
C VAL A 117 14.63 -4.68 1.43
N ILE A 118 14.02 -4.80 2.60
CA ILE A 118 12.58 -4.69 2.77
C ILE A 118 12.32 -3.45 3.62
N VAL A 119 11.55 -2.50 3.11
CA VAL A 119 11.03 -1.37 3.87
C VAL A 119 9.64 -1.73 4.36
N GLY A 120 9.50 -1.87 5.68
CA GLY A 120 8.34 -2.45 6.35
C GLY A 120 8.59 -3.87 6.86
N HIS A 121 7.99 -4.23 7.99
CA HIS A 121 8.07 -5.58 8.54
C HIS A 121 6.91 -6.46 8.08
N PHE A 122 7.23 -7.58 7.41
CA PHE A 122 6.23 -8.52 6.88
C PHE A 122 6.38 -9.93 7.46
N PRO A 123 5.28 -10.72 7.58
CA PRO A 123 5.35 -12.09 8.11
C PRO A 123 6.32 -13.03 7.36
N PHE A 124 6.61 -12.74 6.08
CA PHE A 124 7.49 -13.57 5.25
C PHE A 124 8.99 -13.35 5.49
N VAL A 125 9.38 -12.29 6.21
CA VAL A 125 10.77 -11.87 6.43
C VAL A 125 11.62 -12.99 7.00
N ASN A 126 11.10 -13.76 7.96
CA ASN A 126 11.84 -14.84 8.62
C ASN A 126 12.22 -15.96 7.67
N LYS A 127 11.36 -16.29 6.69
CA LYS A 127 11.68 -17.26 5.63
C LYS A 127 12.64 -16.65 4.62
N LEU A 128 12.43 -15.38 4.22
CA LEU A 128 13.29 -14.67 3.27
C LEU A 128 14.74 -14.56 3.78
N ARG A 129 14.93 -14.32 5.08
CA ARG A 129 16.25 -14.23 5.72
C ARG A 129 17.10 -15.49 5.53
N LYS A 130 16.48 -16.66 5.41
CA LYS A 130 17.17 -17.94 5.19
C LYS A 130 17.61 -18.16 3.74
N LEU A 131 17.06 -17.41 2.80
CA LEU A 131 17.27 -17.59 1.36
C LEU A 131 18.22 -16.54 0.76
N THR A 132 18.32 -15.38 1.41
CA THR A 132 19.05 -14.21 0.94
C THR A 132 20.51 -14.26 1.40
N LYS A 133 21.43 -13.62 0.66
CA LYS A 133 22.82 -13.46 1.08
C LYS A 133 22.93 -12.45 2.21
N VAL A 134 22.19 -11.34 2.08
CA VAL A 134 22.03 -10.32 3.12
C VAL A 134 20.60 -9.82 3.08
N LEU A 135 19.99 -9.64 4.25
CA LEU A 135 18.65 -9.04 4.38
C LEU A 135 18.68 -7.91 5.39
N TRP A 136 18.31 -6.72 4.95
CA TRP A 136 17.98 -5.60 5.82
C TRP A 136 16.48 -5.36 5.81
N VAL A 137 15.89 -5.27 7.00
CA VAL A 137 14.49 -4.90 7.18
C VAL A 137 14.48 -3.54 7.83
N VAL A 138 14.07 -2.53 7.08
CA VAL A 138 14.04 -1.13 7.50
C VAL A 138 12.65 -0.82 8.01
N GLU A 139 12.52 -0.43 9.27
CA GLU A 139 11.23 -0.19 9.90
C GLU A 139 11.27 1.06 10.81
N ARG A 140 10.15 1.78 10.90
CA ARG A 140 10.01 2.96 11.77
C ARG A 140 9.93 2.59 13.24
N LYS A 141 9.34 1.44 13.54
CA LYS A 141 9.30 0.82 14.88
C LYS A 141 9.98 -0.56 14.80
N PRO A 142 11.33 -0.59 14.76
CA PRO A 142 12.09 -1.83 14.53
C PRO A 142 11.76 -2.91 15.56
N GLN A 143 11.68 -4.15 15.10
CA GLN A 143 11.67 -5.33 15.95
C GLN A 143 13.08 -5.96 16.00
N SER A 144 13.21 -7.06 16.75
CA SER A 144 14.48 -7.79 16.80
C SER A 144 14.92 -8.23 15.40
N GLY A 145 16.10 -7.79 14.98
CA GLY A 145 16.67 -8.09 13.66
C GLY A 145 16.29 -7.11 12.55
N ASP A 146 15.51 -6.08 12.85
CA ASP A 146 15.25 -4.95 11.97
C ASP A 146 16.23 -3.81 12.26
N ILE A 147 16.32 -2.86 11.33
CA ILE A 147 17.10 -1.62 11.47
C ILE A 147 16.17 -0.40 11.38
N PRO A 148 16.53 0.72 12.03
CA PRO A 148 15.69 1.92 12.00
C PRO A 148 15.62 2.54 10.61
N ALA A 149 14.52 3.26 10.34
CA ALA A 149 14.29 3.99 9.09
C ALA A 149 15.45 4.93 8.67
N SER A 150 16.20 5.47 9.63
CA SER A 150 17.38 6.30 9.38
C SER A 150 18.49 5.59 8.58
N GLU A 151 18.52 4.26 8.61
CA GLU A 151 19.52 3.46 7.91
C GLU A 151 19.18 3.23 6.42
N ALA A 152 17.98 3.65 5.97
CA ALA A 152 17.52 3.46 4.59
C ALA A 152 18.54 3.96 3.55
N LYS A 153 19.06 5.18 3.75
CA LYS A 153 20.06 5.83 2.87
C LYS A 153 21.36 5.03 2.76
N ARG A 154 21.72 4.28 3.79
CA ARG A 154 22.89 3.43 3.80
C ARG A 154 22.65 2.11 3.07
N VAL A 155 21.50 1.46 3.29
CA VAL A 155 21.29 0.07 2.83
C VAL A 155 20.63 -0.04 1.47
N ILE A 156 19.69 0.83 1.11
CA ILE A 156 18.94 0.76 -0.15
C ILE A 156 19.86 0.80 -1.38
N PRO A 157 20.85 1.72 -1.47
CA PRO A 157 21.73 1.79 -2.65
C PRO A 157 22.59 0.54 -2.90
N GLN A 158 22.68 -0.37 -1.93
CA GLN A 158 23.51 -1.57 -2.00
C GLN A 158 22.74 -2.83 -2.40
N ALA A 159 21.41 -2.77 -2.45
CA ALA A 159 20.54 -3.92 -2.62
C ALA A 159 20.39 -4.31 -4.10
N ASP A 160 20.27 -5.61 -4.36
CA ASP A 160 19.91 -6.13 -5.68
C ASP A 160 18.39 -6.24 -5.84
N VAL A 161 17.66 -6.42 -4.74
CA VAL A 161 16.19 -6.47 -4.68
C VAL A 161 15.70 -5.58 -3.54
N ILE A 162 14.74 -4.72 -3.82
CA ILE A 162 14.17 -3.76 -2.88
C ILE A 162 12.65 -3.95 -2.88
N ALA A 163 12.05 -4.14 -1.71
CA ALA A 163 10.61 -4.24 -1.55
C ALA A 163 10.12 -3.16 -0.57
N ILE A 164 9.21 -2.29 -1.00
CA ILE A 164 8.75 -1.13 -0.22
C ILE A 164 7.26 -1.28 0.10
N THR A 165 6.91 -1.16 1.36
CA THR A 165 5.50 -1.13 1.80
C THR A 165 4.72 0.02 1.16
N GLY A 166 3.50 -0.26 0.69
CA GLY A 166 2.56 0.78 0.22
C GLY A 166 2.19 1.79 1.32
N THR A 167 2.39 1.48 2.60
CA THR A 167 2.18 2.44 3.71
C THR A 167 3.15 3.62 3.67
N ALA A 168 4.23 3.55 2.89
CA ALA A 168 5.10 4.70 2.63
C ALA A 168 4.38 5.85 1.89
N LEU A 169 3.25 5.58 1.20
CA LEU A 169 2.38 6.61 0.65
C LEU A 169 1.64 7.38 1.74
N ILE A 170 1.16 6.69 2.78
CA ILE A 170 0.40 7.30 3.88
C ILE A 170 1.26 8.27 4.68
N ASN A 171 2.54 7.95 4.85
CA ASN A 171 3.43 8.73 5.70
C ASN A 171 4.43 9.60 4.93
N GLY A 172 4.23 9.76 3.61
CA GLY A 172 4.98 10.70 2.78
C GLY A 172 6.40 10.29 2.41
N THR A 173 6.81 9.04 2.63
CA THR A 173 8.21 8.61 2.42
C THR A 173 8.46 7.87 1.11
N MET A 174 7.43 7.58 0.31
CA MET A 174 7.56 6.76 -0.89
C MET A 174 8.56 7.32 -1.91
N GLU A 175 8.44 8.59 -2.31
CA GLU A 175 9.29 9.18 -3.35
C GLU A 175 10.77 9.23 -2.90
N GLU A 176 11.05 9.62 -1.65
CA GLU A 176 12.42 9.59 -1.10
C GLU A 176 13.01 8.16 -1.11
N LEU A 177 12.22 7.14 -0.79
CA LEU A 177 12.68 5.75 -0.82
C LEU A 177 12.97 5.27 -2.25
N LEU A 178 12.15 5.67 -3.22
CA LEU A 178 12.36 5.34 -4.63
C LEU A 178 13.60 6.04 -5.19
N ASP A 179 13.88 7.29 -4.81
CA ASP A 179 15.08 8.02 -5.23
C ASP A 179 16.39 7.37 -4.77
N LEU A 180 16.35 6.60 -3.67
CA LEU A 180 17.50 5.83 -3.18
C LEU A 180 17.73 4.52 -3.96
N CYS A 181 16.73 4.05 -4.72
CA CYS A 181 16.78 2.78 -5.41
C CYS A 181 17.72 2.85 -6.63
N PRO A 182 18.76 1.98 -6.71
CA PRO A 182 19.60 1.93 -7.89
C PRO A 182 18.82 1.43 -9.11
N LYS A 183 19.06 2.04 -10.29
CA LYS A 183 18.43 1.63 -11.56
C LYS A 183 18.61 0.15 -11.95
N LYS A 184 19.61 -0.53 -11.38
CA LYS A 184 19.92 -1.94 -11.64
C LYS A 184 19.20 -2.91 -10.71
N SER A 185 18.59 -2.40 -9.65
CA SER A 185 17.94 -3.21 -8.63
C SER A 185 16.52 -3.52 -9.06
N LEU A 186 16.03 -4.70 -8.69
CA LEU A 186 14.61 -5.04 -8.85
C LEU A 186 13.83 -4.33 -7.74
N VAL A 187 12.89 -3.45 -8.10
CA VAL A 187 12.09 -2.68 -7.15
C VAL A 187 10.64 -3.17 -7.15
N MET A 188 10.14 -3.50 -5.97
CA MET A 188 8.76 -3.90 -5.75
C MET A 188 8.08 -2.97 -4.76
N VAL A 189 6.85 -2.55 -5.04
CA VAL A 189 5.96 -1.94 -4.04
C VAL A 189 4.87 -2.94 -3.66
N LEU A 190 4.62 -3.14 -2.37
CA LEU A 190 3.72 -4.19 -1.91
C LEU A 190 2.87 -3.82 -0.68
N GLY A 191 1.73 -4.49 -0.57
CA GLY A 191 0.81 -4.40 0.57
C GLY A 191 -0.53 -3.81 0.17
N ALA A 192 -1.55 -3.99 1.02
CA ALA A 192 -2.93 -3.66 0.66
C ALA A 192 -3.17 -2.16 0.40
N THR A 193 -2.35 -1.27 0.97
CA THR A 193 -2.36 0.18 0.68
C THR A 193 -1.93 0.50 -0.74
N THR A 194 -1.20 -0.39 -1.42
CA THR A 194 -0.62 -0.15 -2.74
C THR A 194 -1.68 -0.16 -3.84
N PRO A 195 -1.87 0.96 -4.56
CA PRO A 195 -2.72 1.00 -5.75
C PRO A 195 -2.15 0.15 -6.88
N LEU A 196 -2.99 -0.68 -7.48
CA LEU A 196 -2.64 -1.50 -8.65
C LEU A 196 -2.75 -0.63 -9.92
N SER A 197 -1.71 0.16 -10.20
CA SER A 197 -1.64 1.09 -11.34
C SER A 197 -0.32 0.95 -12.09
N SER A 198 -0.31 1.11 -13.41
CA SER A 198 0.93 1.09 -14.19
C SER A 198 1.79 2.35 -13.98
N VAL A 199 1.24 3.41 -13.38
CA VAL A 199 1.98 4.66 -13.07
C VAL A 199 3.26 4.38 -12.29
N TRP A 200 3.28 3.36 -11.43
CA TRP A 200 4.47 2.94 -10.69
C TRP A 200 5.70 2.71 -11.58
N PHE A 201 5.51 2.24 -12.81
CA PHE A 201 6.60 1.91 -13.73
C PHE A 201 7.34 3.12 -14.27
N ASP A 202 6.69 4.29 -14.29
CA ASP A 202 7.29 5.59 -14.62
C ASP A 202 8.19 6.10 -13.49
N TYR A 203 8.01 5.56 -12.28
CA TYR A 203 8.76 5.87 -11.07
C TYR A 203 9.83 4.82 -10.73
N GLY A 204 10.21 3.98 -11.70
CA GLY A 204 11.29 3.00 -11.54
C GLY A 204 10.94 1.77 -10.71
N VAL A 205 9.65 1.54 -10.45
CA VAL A 205 9.17 0.27 -9.88
C VAL A 205 9.08 -0.79 -10.99
N ASP A 206 9.40 -2.04 -10.68
CA ASP A 206 9.30 -3.16 -11.63
C ASP A 206 8.07 -4.04 -11.35
N LEU A 207 7.70 -4.19 -10.07
CA LEU A 207 6.54 -4.99 -9.65
C LEU A 207 5.68 -4.25 -8.62
N VAL A 208 4.37 -4.41 -8.75
CA VAL A 208 3.41 -3.83 -7.82
C VAL A 208 2.48 -4.93 -7.33
N SER A 209 2.55 -5.24 -6.04
CA SER A 209 1.76 -6.29 -5.40
C SER A 209 0.74 -5.69 -4.42
N GLY A 210 -0.47 -5.47 -4.91
CA GLY A 210 -1.59 -4.88 -4.16
C GLY A 210 -2.67 -5.90 -3.80
N THR A 211 -3.80 -5.36 -3.33
CA THR A 211 -4.97 -6.14 -2.96
C THR A 211 -6.19 -5.64 -3.74
N ARG A 212 -6.92 -6.56 -4.38
CA ARG A 212 -8.25 -6.29 -4.92
C ARG A 212 -9.28 -6.86 -3.97
N VAL A 213 -10.15 -6.02 -3.41
CA VAL A 213 -11.29 -6.52 -2.64
C VAL A 213 -12.40 -6.94 -3.62
N THR A 214 -12.85 -8.18 -3.46
CA THR A 214 -13.86 -8.83 -4.30
C THR A 214 -15.24 -8.83 -3.65
N ASP A 215 -15.30 -8.63 -2.33
CA ASP A 215 -16.54 -8.54 -1.56
C ASP A 215 -16.42 -7.38 -0.56
N PRO A 216 -16.75 -6.14 -0.97
CA PRO A 216 -16.59 -4.96 -0.13
C PRO A 216 -17.43 -5.03 1.15
N GLU A 217 -18.67 -5.53 1.07
CA GLU A 217 -19.58 -5.62 2.21
C GLU A 217 -19.01 -6.54 3.30
N LEU A 218 -18.58 -7.75 2.92
CA LEU A 218 -17.91 -8.67 3.85
C LEU A 218 -16.67 -8.04 4.48
N VAL A 219 -15.81 -7.44 3.66
CA VAL A 219 -14.54 -6.87 4.11
C VAL A 219 -14.78 -5.72 5.11
N LEU A 220 -15.71 -4.81 4.83
CA LEU A 220 -16.02 -3.68 5.71
C LEU A 220 -16.59 -4.13 7.06
N ARG A 221 -17.41 -5.20 7.08
CA ARG A 221 -17.85 -5.83 8.33
C ARG A 221 -16.67 -6.37 9.14
N LEU A 222 -15.76 -7.13 8.51
CA LEU A 222 -14.58 -7.67 9.19
C LEU A 222 -13.65 -6.58 9.74
N ILE A 223 -13.48 -5.47 9.01
CA ILE A 223 -12.72 -4.31 9.48
C ILE A 223 -13.30 -3.75 10.76
N SER A 224 -14.62 -3.67 10.85
CA SER A 224 -15.35 -3.17 12.02
C SER A 224 -15.17 -4.06 13.25
N GLU A 225 -14.79 -5.32 13.05
CA GLU A 225 -14.51 -6.32 14.08
C GLU A 225 -13.00 -6.50 14.37
N GLY A 226 -12.13 -5.64 13.79
CA GLY A 226 -10.70 -5.65 14.09
C GLY A 226 -9.89 -6.73 13.37
N VAL A 227 -10.33 -7.16 12.19
CA VAL A 227 -9.61 -8.16 11.38
C VAL A 227 -8.16 -7.76 11.08
N VAL A 228 -7.24 -8.72 11.06
CA VAL A 228 -5.85 -8.53 10.60
C VAL A 228 -5.60 -9.23 9.26
N PHE A 229 -4.46 -8.96 8.60
CA PHE A 229 -4.13 -9.53 7.28
C PHE A 229 -4.33 -11.06 7.20
N LYS A 230 -3.84 -11.79 8.21
CA LYS A 230 -3.92 -13.26 8.27
C LYS A 230 -5.36 -13.79 8.30
N GLN A 231 -6.32 -12.98 8.74
CA GLN A 231 -7.74 -13.36 8.86
C GLN A 231 -8.60 -12.86 7.69
N ILE A 232 -8.15 -11.84 6.96
CA ILE A 232 -8.86 -11.32 5.78
C ILE A 232 -8.39 -12.02 4.49
N HIS A 233 -7.14 -12.49 4.43
CA HIS A 233 -6.63 -13.19 3.26
C HIS A 233 -7.49 -14.43 2.93
N GLY A 234 -7.92 -14.54 1.67
CA GLY A 234 -8.85 -15.60 1.23
C GLY A 234 -10.33 -15.32 1.53
N ARG A 235 -10.66 -14.17 2.14
CA ARG A 235 -12.03 -13.77 2.49
C ARG A 235 -12.34 -12.39 1.92
N GLY A 236 -12.94 -12.37 0.73
CA GLY A 236 -13.35 -11.12 0.07
C GLY A 236 -12.20 -10.28 -0.50
N VAL A 237 -10.98 -10.83 -0.57
CA VAL A 237 -9.80 -10.19 -1.15
C VAL A 237 -8.99 -11.15 -2.01
N LYS A 238 -8.36 -10.62 -3.07
CA LYS A 238 -7.36 -11.28 -3.91
C LYS A 238 -6.05 -10.49 -3.86
N LEU A 239 -4.93 -11.20 -3.73
CA LEU A 239 -3.60 -10.62 -3.86
C LEU A 239 -3.22 -10.66 -5.34
N LEU A 240 -2.91 -9.51 -5.91
CA LEU A 240 -2.59 -9.38 -7.33
C LEU A 240 -1.24 -8.70 -7.48
N THR A 241 -0.49 -9.15 -8.48
CA THR A 241 0.76 -8.51 -8.89
C THR A 241 0.69 -8.09 -10.34
N ILE A 242 1.03 -6.84 -10.64
CA ILE A 242 1.32 -6.36 -11.99
C ILE A 242 2.84 -6.18 -12.14
N GLN A 243 3.34 -6.34 -13.36
CA GLN A 243 4.75 -6.28 -13.68
C GLN A 243 4.97 -5.39 -14.90
N LYS A 244 6.07 -4.64 -14.91
CA LYS A 244 6.41 -3.69 -15.96
C LYS A 244 6.43 -4.30 -17.36
N GLU A 245 6.88 -5.55 -17.49
CA GLU A 245 6.98 -6.27 -18.76
C GLU A 245 5.62 -6.47 -19.48
N ASN A 246 4.49 -6.30 -18.77
CA ASN A 246 3.14 -6.45 -19.33
C ASN A 246 2.51 -5.12 -19.79
N TYR A 247 3.26 -4.00 -19.77
CA TYR A 247 2.79 -2.64 -20.06
C TYR A 247 3.76 -1.91 -20.98
#